data_AF-A0A349G6E7-F1
#
_entry.id   AF-A0A349G6E7-F1
#
_cell.length_a   1.000
_cell.length_b   1.000
_cell.length_c   1.000
_cell.angle_alpha   90.00
_cell.angle_beta   90.00
_cell.angle_gamma   90.00
#
_symmetry.space_group_name_H-M   'P 1'
#
loop_
_entity.id
_entity.type
_entity.pdbx_description
1 polymer ?
#
loop_
_entity_poly.entity_id
_entity_poly.type
_entity_poly.pdbx_seq_one_letter_code
_entity_poly.pdbx_strand_id
1 'polypeptide(L)'
;MYIDSRKFKYESPVSDENRQAIARDKKFTEEAYIKWFNSNISNIVERLWEIDDIGVVEQVGEFVKLLKEAEFTYSIGAYKSAIALVGICAEDLCRFFSTASGHNLFDLTQNDRIDRLHQLSLFSDSVRNDFHIVRRLRNDCLHFNAGFKSKSDRDLKSDALVAVNTLKSIYARIIGVTSYDSLDSSKLIAILDVVLQEAIRGNHDGVANTDDAIIRARNILAEATGVDISINLGNSPIIAWSEYSVDEIDLDTLPPEITLSDTETGFAVIVDLNNEDIEKLRKADVREGDILFAPLISVTNGLGLSAEWRFLATPFKKTSS
;
A
#
# COMPACT_ATOMS: atom_id res chain seq x y z
N MET A 1 -13.23 -33.44 -12.63
CA MET A 1 -13.72 -33.92 -11.32
C MET A 1 -13.52 -32.78 -10.32
N TYR A 2 -14.58 -32.40 -9.59
CA TYR A 2 -14.47 -31.47 -8.46
C TYR A 2 -14.31 -32.28 -7.18
N ILE A 3 -13.28 -32.00 -6.39
CA ILE A 3 -13.00 -32.71 -5.13
C ILE A 3 -13.15 -31.71 -3.99
N ASP A 4 -14.16 -31.89 -3.17
CA ASP A 4 -14.40 -31.11 -1.95
C ASP A 4 -14.26 -31.99 -0.73
N SER A 5 -13.01 -32.15 -0.27
CA SER A 5 -12.65 -33.02 0.86
C SER A 5 -11.60 -32.35 1.73
N ARG A 6 -11.82 -31.06 2.01
CA ARG A 6 -10.87 -30.22 2.79
C ARG A 6 -10.87 -30.51 4.29
N LYS A 7 -11.93 -31.15 4.80
CA LYS A 7 -12.14 -31.34 6.24
C LYS A 7 -12.49 -32.80 6.53
N PHE A 8 -11.86 -33.36 7.56
CA PHE A 8 -12.31 -34.61 8.14
C PHE A 8 -13.63 -34.40 8.89
N LYS A 9 -14.56 -35.35 8.76
CA LYS A 9 -15.86 -35.30 9.44
C LYS A 9 -15.73 -36.03 10.78
N TYR A 10 -15.49 -35.27 11.85
CA TYR A 10 -15.49 -35.77 13.22
C TYR A 10 -16.93 -36.06 13.69
N GLU A 11 -17.13 -37.12 14.47
CA GLU A 11 -18.45 -37.50 15.00
C GLU A 11 -19.01 -36.43 15.96
N SER A 12 -20.34 -36.34 16.00
CA SER A 12 -21.10 -35.44 16.88
C SER A 12 -21.81 -36.25 17.97
N PRO A 13 -21.78 -35.82 19.26
CA PRO A 13 -21.17 -34.59 19.77
C PRO A 13 -19.63 -34.63 19.75
N VAL A 14 -19.01 -33.45 19.57
CA VAL A 14 -17.56 -33.32 19.49
C VAL A 14 -16.95 -33.56 20.87
N SER A 15 -16.26 -34.70 21.04
CA SER A 15 -15.45 -35.00 22.23
C SER A 15 -14.25 -34.05 22.36
N ASP A 16 -13.62 -34.00 23.54
CA ASP A 16 -12.40 -33.21 23.72
C ASP A 16 -11.25 -33.71 22.83
N GLU A 17 -11.16 -35.02 22.59
CA GLU A 17 -10.23 -35.61 21.62
C GLU A 17 -10.50 -35.10 20.19
N ASN A 18 -11.77 -35.04 19.78
CA ASN A 18 -12.15 -34.48 18.48
C ASN A 18 -11.80 -32.99 18.37
N ARG A 19 -11.92 -32.20 19.46
CA ARG A 19 -11.49 -30.79 19.47
C ARG A 19 -9.98 -30.64 19.25
N GLN A 20 -9.19 -31.47 19.93
CA GLN A 20 -7.73 -31.47 19.75
C GLN A 20 -7.34 -31.86 18.32
N ALA A 21 -8.00 -32.87 17.75
CA ALA A 21 -7.77 -33.30 16.37
C ALA A 21 -8.15 -32.20 15.36
N ILE A 22 -9.28 -31.50 15.56
CA ILE A 22 -9.67 -30.35 14.73
C ILE A 22 -8.63 -29.22 14.82
N ALA A 23 -8.13 -28.91 16.01
CA ALA A 23 -7.12 -27.86 16.19
C ALA A 23 -5.80 -28.23 15.47
N ARG A 24 -5.37 -29.49 15.57
CA ARG A 24 -4.22 -30.01 14.82
C ARG A 24 -4.41 -29.88 13.30
N ASP A 25 -5.57 -30.29 12.77
CA ASP A 25 -5.84 -30.25 11.33
C ASP A 25 -5.90 -28.81 10.79
N LYS A 26 -6.47 -27.88 11.57
CA LYS A 26 -6.43 -26.45 11.25
C LYS A 26 -5.00 -25.92 11.19
N LYS A 27 -4.20 -26.20 12.21
CA LYS A 27 -2.78 -25.80 12.26
C LYS A 27 -1.98 -26.36 11.09
N PHE A 28 -2.18 -27.64 10.76
CA PHE A 28 -1.55 -28.25 9.59
C PHE A 28 -1.97 -27.58 8.28
N THR A 29 -3.24 -27.19 8.17
CA THR A 29 -3.74 -26.41 7.02
C THR A 29 -3.05 -25.05 6.94
N GLU A 30 -2.95 -24.31 8.05
CA GLU A 30 -2.23 -23.03 8.13
C GLU A 30 -0.77 -23.16 7.66
N GLU A 31 -0.05 -24.16 8.15
CA GLU A 31 1.32 -24.46 7.75
C GLU A 31 1.43 -24.75 6.23
N ALA A 32 0.45 -25.46 5.67
CA ALA A 32 0.40 -25.71 4.22
C ALA A 32 0.20 -24.42 3.41
N TYR A 33 -0.66 -23.50 3.88
CA TYR A 33 -0.86 -22.19 3.25
C TYR A 33 0.39 -21.31 3.35
N ILE A 34 1.06 -21.27 4.51
CA ILE A 34 2.32 -20.53 4.69
C ILE A 34 3.38 -21.02 3.71
N LYS A 35 3.54 -22.35 3.58
CA LYS A 35 4.51 -22.93 2.64
C LYS A 35 4.19 -22.57 1.20
N TRP A 36 2.91 -22.64 0.81
CA TRP A 36 2.47 -22.22 -0.52
C TRP A 36 2.76 -20.74 -0.76
N PHE A 37 2.43 -19.86 0.19
CA PHE A 37 2.64 -18.42 0.08
C PHE A 37 4.13 -18.08 -0.08
N ASN A 38 4.98 -18.63 0.78
CA ASN A 38 6.44 -18.41 0.72
C ASN A 38 7.04 -18.90 -0.60
N SER A 39 6.49 -19.97 -1.20
CA SER A 39 6.97 -20.49 -2.48
C SER A 39 6.51 -19.65 -3.69
N ASN A 40 5.50 -18.79 -3.51
CA ASN A 40 4.91 -17.98 -4.58
C ASN A 40 5.14 -16.48 -4.41
N ILE A 41 5.71 -16.02 -3.29
CA ILE A 41 5.82 -14.60 -2.96
C ILE A 41 6.51 -13.79 -4.05
N SER A 42 7.61 -14.30 -4.63
CA SER A 42 8.30 -13.63 -5.73
C SER A 42 7.41 -13.45 -6.95
N ASN A 43 6.65 -14.48 -7.34
CA ASN A 43 5.71 -14.36 -8.46
C ASN A 43 4.55 -13.40 -8.17
N ILE A 44 4.11 -13.32 -6.90
CA ILE A 44 3.08 -12.36 -6.48
C ILE A 44 3.59 -10.93 -6.62
N VAL A 45 4.82 -10.68 -6.14
CA VAL A 45 5.49 -9.38 -6.26
C VAL A 45 5.71 -9.02 -7.73
N GLU A 46 6.26 -9.92 -8.55
CA GLU A 46 6.45 -9.67 -10.00
C GLU A 46 5.15 -9.28 -10.70
N ARG A 47 4.02 -9.94 -10.39
CA ARG A 47 2.71 -9.55 -10.93
C ARG A 47 2.27 -8.18 -10.42
N LEU A 48 2.52 -7.84 -9.16
CA LEU A 48 2.18 -6.53 -8.64
C LEU A 48 2.91 -5.41 -9.41
N TRP A 49 4.19 -5.63 -9.75
CA TRP A 49 5.00 -4.71 -10.55
C TRP A 49 4.57 -4.58 -12.02
N GLU A 50 3.72 -5.46 -12.52
CA GLU A 50 3.12 -5.33 -13.86
C GLU A 50 1.95 -4.34 -13.87
N ILE A 51 1.30 -4.11 -12.72
CA ILE A 51 0.18 -3.18 -12.60
C ILE A 51 0.71 -1.75 -12.67
N ASP A 52 0.09 -0.92 -13.51
CA ASP A 52 0.52 0.47 -13.68
C ASP A 52 0.33 1.26 -12.38
N ASP A 53 1.34 2.03 -11.98
CA ASP A 53 1.18 3.08 -10.97
C ASP A 53 0.63 4.35 -11.63
N ILE A 54 -0.50 4.85 -11.13
CA ILE A 54 -1.18 6.04 -11.65
C ILE A 54 -1.03 7.25 -10.74
N GLY A 55 -0.26 7.13 -9.66
CA GLY A 55 -0.12 8.16 -8.63
C GLY A 55 -1.37 8.30 -7.75
N VAL A 56 -1.55 9.48 -7.17
CA VAL A 56 -2.64 9.77 -6.24
C VAL A 56 -3.84 10.33 -7.01
N VAL A 57 -5.01 9.73 -6.80
CA VAL A 57 -6.30 10.19 -7.34
C VAL A 57 -7.29 10.30 -6.19
N GLU A 58 -8.02 11.42 -6.09
CA GLU A 58 -9.02 11.61 -5.03
C GLU A 58 -10.03 10.47 -5.01
N GLN A 59 -10.24 9.84 -3.86
CA GLN A 59 -11.20 8.76 -3.73
C GLN A 59 -12.63 9.26 -3.94
N VAL A 60 -13.36 8.54 -4.78
CA VAL A 60 -14.78 8.75 -4.99
C VAL A 60 -15.52 7.43 -4.71
N GLY A 61 -16.62 7.47 -3.97
CA GLY A 61 -17.44 6.27 -3.71
C GLY A 61 -16.69 5.05 -3.12
N GLU A 62 -17.28 3.86 -3.30
CA GLU A 62 -16.71 2.59 -2.82
C GLU A 62 -15.89 1.85 -3.89
N PHE A 63 -15.83 2.33 -5.14
CA PHE A 63 -15.17 1.60 -6.21
C PHE A 63 -13.65 1.46 -6.02
N VAL A 64 -12.99 2.36 -5.27
CA VAL A 64 -11.55 2.27 -4.98
C VAL A 64 -11.24 0.98 -4.24
N LYS A 65 -12.14 0.54 -3.34
CA LYS A 65 -11.97 -0.72 -2.62
C LYS A 65 -11.97 -1.92 -3.57
N LEU A 66 -12.97 -1.96 -4.46
CA LEU A 66 -13.09 -3.01 -5.49
C LEU A 66 -11.91 -3.01 -6.47
N LEU A 67 -11.36 -1.84 -6.79
CA LEU A 67 -10.20 -1.72 -7.66
C LEU A 67 -8.96 -2.32 -6.97
N LYS A 68 -8.70 -1.97 -5.72
CA LYS A 68 -7.61 -2.55 -4.94
C LYS A 68 -7.79 -4.07 -4.73
N GLU A 69 -9.02 -4.56 -4.51
CA GLU A 69 -9.31 -6.00 -4.46
C GLU A 69 -9.02 -6.69 -5.80
N ALA A 70 -9.30 -6.02 -6.92
CA ALA A 70 -8.95 -6.51 -8.25
C ALA A 70 -7.43 -6.60 -8.45
N GLU A 71 -6.67 -5.59 -8.00
CA GLU A 71 -5.19 -5.61 -8.01
C GLU A 71 -4.64 -6.75 -7.16
N PHE A 72 -5.18 -6.95 -5.95
CA PHE A 72 -4.79 -8.03 -5.07
C PHE A 72 -5.11 -9.42 -5.67
N THR A 73 -6.29 -9.59 -6.24
CA THR A 73 -6.66 -10.86 -6.89
C THR A 73 -5.82 -11.13 -8.13
N TYR A 74 -5.41 -10.10 -8.88
CA TYR A 74 -4.44 -10.23 -9.97
C TYR A 74 -3.09 -10.71 -9.47
N SER A 75 -2.53 -10.09 -8.41
CA SER A 75 -1.20 -10.40 -7.90
C SER A 75 -1.09 -11.84 -7.39
N ILE A 76 -2.14 -12.38 -6.76
CA ILE A 76 -2.18 -13.79 -6.32
C ILE A 76 -2.51 -14.79 -7.45
N GLY A 77 -2.71 -14.31 -8.69
CA GLY A 77 -2.97 -15.16 -9.87
C GLY A 77 -4.44 -15.53 -10.09
N ALA A 78 -5.38 -14.89 -9.40
CA ALA A 78 -6.82 -15.12 -9.56
C ALA A 78 -7.41 -14.24 -10.68
N TYR A 79 -6.91 -14.40 -11.91
CA TYR A 79 -7.21 -13.52 -13.05
C TYR A 79 -8.71 -13.38 -13.39
N LYS A 80 -9.48 -14.47 -13.28
CA LYS A 80 -10.94 -14.42 -13.52
C LYS A 80 -11.66 -13.54 -12.48
N SER A 81 -11.22 -13.60 -11.23
CA SER A 81 -11.75 -12.75 -10.16
C SER A 81 -11.38 -11.30 -10.40
N ALA A 82 -10.13 -11.01 -10.78
CA ALA A 82 -9.69 -9.65 -11.14
C ALA A 82 -10.55 -9.07 -12.28
N ILE A 83 -10.73 -9.80 -13.39
CA ILE A 83 -11.57 -9.35 -14.52
C ILE A 83 -13.02 -9.08 -14.08
N ALA A 84 -13.59 -9.96 -13.24
CA ALA A 84 -14.94 -9.80 -12.74
C ALA A 84 -15.09 -8.54 -11.85
N LEU A 85 -14.17 -8.35 -10.90
CA LEU A 85 -14.15 -7.21 -9.98
C LEU A 85 -13.96 -5.88 -10.73
N VAL A 86 -13.00 -5.81 -11.65
CA VAL A 86 -12.80 -4.62 -12.51
C VAL A 86 -14.08 -4.28 -13.26
N GLY A 87 -14.79 -5.25 -13.82
CA GLY A 87 -16.01 -4.96 -14.56
C GLY A 87 -17.18 -4.51 -13.67
N ILE A 88 -17.23 -4.93 -12.40
CA ILE A 88 -18.17 -4.39 -11.39
C ILE A 88 -17.78 -2.95 -11.05
N CYS A 89 -16.49 -2.70 -10.80
CA CYS A 89 -15.94 -1.38 -10.52
C CYS A 89 -16.24 -0.39 -11.67
N ALA A 90 -16.05 -0.81 -12.93
CA ALA A 90 -16.36 0.00 -14.11
C ALA A 90 -17.86 0.34 -14.24
N GLU A 91 -18.75 -0.60 -13.88
CA GLU A 91 -20.20 -0.37 -13.86
C GLU A 91 -20.60 0.63 -12.78
N ASP A 92 -20.04 0.48 -11.58
CA ASP A 92 -20.29 1.39 -10.46
C ASP A 92 -19.81 2.81 -10.78
N LEU A 93 -18.60 2.93 -11.35
CA LEU A 93 -18.03 4.21 -11.77
C LEU A 93 -18.91 4.93 -12.81
N CYS A 94 -19.44 4.21 -13.80
CA CYS A 94 -20.38 4.78 -14.77
C CYS A 94 -21.68 5.29 -14.10
N ARG A 95 -22.21 4.55 -13.12
CA ARG A 95 -23.42 4.95 -12.38
C ARG A 95 -23.17 6.16 -11.49
N PHE A 96 -22.02 6.19 -10.82
CA PHE A 96 -21.58 7.32 -10.03
C PHE A 96 -21.57 8.60 -10.88
N PHE A 97 -20.87 8.59 -12.03
CA PHE A 97 -20.78 9.78 -12.88
C PHE A 97 -22.10 10.21 -13.48
N SER A 98 -22.95 9.25 -13.88
CA SER A 98 -24.32 9.55 -14.30
C SER A 98 -25.05 10.35 -13.23
N THR A 99 -25.03 9.87 -11.99
CA THR A 99 -25.75 10.46 -10.86
C THR A 99 -25.15 11.82 -10.48
N ALA A 100 -23.83 11.91 -10.36
CA ALA A 100 -23.11 13.13 -10.03
C ALA A 100 -23.36 14.25 -11.05
N SER A 101 -23.62 13.89 -12.32
CA SER A 101 -23.93 14.82 -13.40
C SER A 101 -25.44 15.10 -13.54
N GLY A 102 -26.28 14.64 -12.60
CA GLY A 102 -27.72 14.89 -12.60
C GLY A 102 -28.53 14.03 -13.59
N HIS A 103 -27.96 12.94 -14.10
CA HIS A 103 -28.63 12.03 -15.03
C HIS A 103 -28.99 10.69 -14.36
N ASN A 104 -30.22 10.22 -14.58
CA ASN A 104 -30.62 8.87 -14.19
C ASN A 104 -30.48 7.92 -15.39
N LEU A 105 -29.40 7.14 -15.41
CA LEU A 105 -29.11 6.14 -16.44
C LEU A 105 -29.06 4.71 -15.87
N PHE A 106 -29.68 4.46 -14.71
CA PHE A 106 -29.57 3.17 -14.02
C PHE A 106 -30.26 2.03 -14.78
N ASP A 107 -31.36 2.32 -15.46
CA ASP A 107 -32.15 1.34 -16.23
C ASP A 107 -31.49 0.90 -17.54
N LEU A 108 -30.41 1.57 -17.96
CA LEU A 108 -29.67 1.22 -19.17
C LEU A 108 -28.76 0.02 -18.94
N THR A 109 -28.47 -0.70 -20.02
CA THR A 109 -27.39 -1.69 -20.00
C THR A 109 -26.04 -0.98 -19.83
N GLN A 110 -25.01 -1.69 -19.36
CA GLN A 110 -23.66 -1.12 -19.26
C GLN A 110 -23.18 -0.56 -20.60
N ASN A 111 -23.48 -1.24 -21.72
CA ASN A 111 -23.13 -0.76 -23.05
C ASN A 111 -23.77 0.61 -23.34
N ASP A 112 -25.09 0.68 -23.19
CA ASP A 112 -25.85 1.87 -23.55
C ASP A 112 -25.55 3.03 -22.60
N ARG A 113 -25.22 2.74 -21.33
CA ARG A 113 -24.80 3.76 -20.37
C ARG A 113 -23.47 4.38 -20.75
N ILE A 114 -22.48 3.58 -21.12
CA ILE A 114 -21.17 4.08 -21.59
C ILE A 114 -21.37 4.99 -22.81
N ASP A 115 -22.15 4.53 -23.79
CA ASP A 115 -22.46 5.30 -24.99
C ASP A 115 -23.22 6.59 -24.67
N ARG A 116 -24.15 6.54 -23.71
CA ARG A 116 -24.93 7.71 -23.30
C ARG A 116 -24.09 8.74 -22.55
N LEU A 117 -23.20 8.32 -21.65
CA LEU A 117 -22.27 9.21 -20.96
C LEU A 117 -21.34 9.93 -21.94
N HIS A 118 -20.90 9.24 -22.99
CA HIS A 118 -20.17 9.87 -24.09
C HIS A 118 -21.02 10.89 -24.87
N GLN A 119 -22.26 10.55 -25.25
CA GLN A 119 -23.16 11.49 -25.94
C GLN A 119 -23.48 12.75 -25.13
N LEU A 120 -23.42 12.65 -23.80
CA LEU A 120 -23.58 13.77 -22.87
C LEU A 120 -22.28 14.55 -22.66
N SER A 121 -21.21 14.21 -23.39
CA SER A 121 -19.87 14.80 -23.28
C SER A 121 -19.24 14.67 -21.89
N LEU A 122 -19.70 13.70 -21.09
CA LEU A 122 -19.11 13.36 -19.79
C LEU A 122 -17.88 12.45 -19.96
N PHE A 123 -17.86 11.65 -21.02
CA PHE A 123 -16.70 10.88 -21.44
C PHE A 123 -16.17 11.38 -22.78
N SER A 124 -14.84 11.36 -22.93
CA SER A 124 -14.20 11.47 -24.25
C SER A 124 -14.32 10.16 -25.03
N ASP A 125 -14.05 10.20 -26.33
CA ASP A 125 -13.99 9.01 -27.19
C ASP A 125 -13.02 7.95 -26.64
N SER A 126 -11.86 8.37 -26.13
CA SER A 126 -10.86 7.46 -25.57
C SER A 126 -11.39 6.75 -24.32
N VAL A 127 -11.98 7.51 -23.38
CA VAL A 127 -12.55 6.95 -22.14
C VAL A 127 -13.68 5.98 -22.45
N ARG A 128 -14.57 6.34 -23.40
CA ARG A 128 -15.64 5.46 -23.88
C ARG A 128 -15.10 4.14 -24.43
N ASN A 129 -14.10 4.21 -25.31
CA ASN A 129 -13.51 3.02 -25.93
C ASN A 129 -12.87 2.09 -24.89
N ASP A 130 -12.19 2.66 -23.90
CA ASP A 130 -11.54 1.93 -22.83
C ASP A 130 -12.55 1.26 -21.89
N PHE A 131 -13.65 1.93 -21.56
CA PHE A 131 -14.77 1.31 -20.85
C PHE A 131 -15.36 0.13 -21.63
N HIS A 132 -15.44 0.22 -22.95
CA HIS A 132 -15.89 -0.90 -23.79
C HIS A 132 -14.88 -2.06 -23.85
N ILE A 133 -13.57 -1.80 -23.73
CA ILE A 133 -12.56 -2.85 -23.58
C ILE A 133 -12.84 -3.63 -22.29
N VAL A 134 -12.94 -2.94 -21.15
CA VAL A 134 -13.23 -3.55 -19.84
C VAL A 134 -14.55 -4.32 -19.88
N ARG A 135 -15.62 -3.73 -20.45
CA ARG A 135 -16.93 -4.37 -20.61
C ARG A 135 -16.83 -5.69 -21.39
N ARG A 136 -16.12 -5.71 -22.51
CA ARG A 136 -15.97 -6.91 -23.35
C ARG A 136 -15.26 -8.02 -22.59
N LEU A 137 -14.14 -7.70 -21.93
CA LEU A 137 -13.37 -8.66 -21.12
C LEU A 137 -14.23 -9.26 -19.99
N ARG A 138 -14.97 -8.40 -19.26
CA ARG A 138 -15.90 -8.85 -18.21
C ARG A 138 -17.02 -9.72 -18.78
N ASN A 139 -17.59 -9.37 -19.92
CA ASN A 139 -18.67 -10.15 -20.53
C ASN A 139 -18.17 -11.52 -21.00
N ASP A 140 -17.00 -11.60 -21.61
CA ASP A 140 -16.38 -12.87 -21.97
C ASP A 140 -16.15 -13.75 -20.73
N CYS A 141 -15.68 -13.14 -19.64
CA CYS A 141 -15.44 -13.82 -18.37
C CYS A 141 -16.73 -14.31 -17.70
N LEU A 142 -17.73 -13.45 -17.50
CA LEU A 142 -18.94 -13.79 -16.73
C LEU A 142 -19.93 -14.64 -17.51
N HIS A 143 -20.04 -14.46 -18.83
CA HIS A 143 -20.85 -15.36 -19.65
C HIS A 143 -20.14 -16.69 -19.91
N PHE A 144 -18.85 -16.78 -19.55
CA PHE A 144 -18.04 -17.98 -19.65
C PHE A 144 -18.17 -18.64 -21.02
N ASN A 145 -18.02 -17.82 -22.07
CA ASN A 145 -18.24 -18.23 -23.45
C ASN A 145 -17.17 -19.25 -23.90
N ALA A 146 -17.40 -19.92 -25.04
CA ALA A 146 -16.50 -20.98 -25.51
C ALA A 146 -15.05 -20.49 -25.71
N GLY A 147 -14.87 -19.28 -26.23
CA GLY A 147 -13.56 -18.67 -26.41
C GLY A 147 -12.84 -18.38 -25.10
N PHE A 148 -13.56 -17.88 -24.09
CA PHE A 148 -13.01 -17.64 -22.75
C PHE A 148 -12.65 -18.94 -22.03
N LYS A 149 -13.47 -19.98 -22.18
CA LYS A 149 -13.19 -21.32 -21.63
C LYS A 149 -11.91 -21.94 -22.18
N SER A 150 -11.54 -21.63 -23.42
CA SER A 150 -10.33 -22.14 -24.07
C SER A 150 -9.07 -21.33 -23.79
N LYS A 151 -9.16 -20.19 -23.10
CA LYS A 151 -8.00 -19.34 -22.82
C LYS A 151 -6.99 -20.05 -21.92
N SER A 152 -5.71 -19.91 -22.28
CA SER A 152 -4.61 -20.36 -21.40
C SER A 152 -4.49 -19.43 -20.19
N ASP A 153 -3.79 -19.89 -19.16
CA ASP A 153 -3.49 -19.06 -17.98
C ASP A 153 -2.75 -17.76 -18.35
N ARG A 154 -1.86 -17.83 -19.34
CA ARG A 154 -1.16 -16.67 -19.89
C ARG A 154 -2.12 -15.67 -20.55
N ASP A 155 -3.10 -16.16 -21.30
CA ASP A 155 -4.08 -15.27 -21.96
C ASP A 155 -5.00 -14.63 -20.91
N LEU A 156 -5.42 -15.39 -19.88
CA LEU A 156 -6.19 -14.87 -18.75
C LEU A 156 -5.40 -13.82 -17.95
N LYS A 157 -4.10 -14.05 -17.73
CA LYS A 157 -3.20 -13.07 -17.11
C LYS A 157 -3.19 -11.78 -17.93
N SER A 158 -2.95 -11.88 -19.24
CA SER A 158 -2.91 -10.71 -20.12
C SER A 158 -4.23 -9.95 -20.11
N ASP A 159 -5.37 -10.65 -20.19
CA ASP A 159 -6.69 -10.01 -20.14
C ASP A 159 -6.95 -9.30 -18.81
N ALA A 160 -6.58 -9.94 -17.69
CA ALA A 160 -6.75 -9.35 -16.36
C ALA A 160 -5.89 -8.11 -16.18
N LEU A 161 -4.64 -8.14 -16.65
CA LEU A 161 -3.75 -6.99 -16.59
C LEU A 161 -4.31 -5.83 -17.42
N VAL A 162 -4.74 -6.11 -18.65
CA VAL A 162 -5.39 -5.11 -19.51
C VAL A 162 -6.62 -4.53 -18.82
N ALA A 163 -7.46 -5.36 -18.21
CA ALA A 163 -8.67 -4.90 -17.53
C ALA A 163 -8.32 -3.94 -16.36
N VAL A 164 -7.40 -4.33 -15.47
CA VAL A 164 -6.97 -3.53 -14.31
C VAL A 164 -6.37 -2.20 -14.78
N ASN A 165 -5.32 -2.24 -15.60
CA ASN A 165 -4.59 -1.04 -16.02
C ASN A 165 -5.48 -0.08 -16.85
N THR A 166 -6.35 -0.63 -17.70
CA THR A 166 -7.31 0.18 -18.46
C THR A 166 -8.28 0.91 -17.52
N LEU A 167 -8.80 0.24 -16.49
CA LEU A 167 -9.71 0.89 -15.55
C LEU A 167 -9.00 1.94 -14.67
N LYS A 168 -7.77 1.66 -14.22
CA LYS A 168 -6.92 2.66 -13.54
C LYS A 168 -6.72 3.91 -14.40
N SER A 169 -6.38 3.71 -15.67
CA SER A 169 -6.21 4.80 -16.64
C SER A 169 -7.48 5.60 -16.88
N ILE A 170 -8.64 4.92 -16.99
CA ILE A 170 -9.95 5.58 -17.08
C ILE A 170 -10.17 6.45 -15.84
N TYR A 171 -9.96 5.89 -14.66
CA TYR A 171 -10.19 6.56 -13.39
C TYR A 171 -9.33 7.82 -13.25
N ALA A 172 -8.03 7.69 -13.50
CA ALA A 172 -7.06 8.79 -13.54
C ALA A 172 -7.47 9.92 -14.51
N ARG A 173 -8.00 9.57 -15.69
CA ARG A 173 -8.41 10.56 -16.72
C ARG A 173 -9.71 11.29 -16.38
N ILE A 174 -10.63 10.65 -15.67
CA ILE A 174 -11.93 11.28 -15.36
C ILE A 174 -11.84 12.12 -14.08
N ILE A 175 -11.20 11.62 -13.02
CA ILE A 175 -11.05 12.36 -11.77
C ILE A 175 -9.88 13.33 -11.81
N GLY A 176 -8.80 12.94 -12.49
CA GLY A 176 -7.53 13.68 -12.50
C GLY A 176 -6.55 13.13 -11.48
N VAL A 177 -5.30 12.95 -11.92
CA VAL A 177 -4.18 12.62 -11.03
C VAL A 177 -3.72 13.89 -10.34
N THR A 178 -3.44 13.78 -9.05
CA THR A 178 -2.85 14.85 -8.25
C THR A 178 -1.51 15.26 -8.84
N SER A 179 -1.41 16.53 -9.26
CA SER A 179 -0.14 17.11 -9.70
C SER A 179 0.62 17.67 -8.51
N TYR A 180 1.79 17.10 -8.24
CA TYR A 180 2.61 17.54 -7.11
C TYR A 180 3.27 18.90 -7.29
N ASP A 181 3.48 19.36 -8.54
CA ASP A 181 4.05 20.69 -8.85
C ASP A 181 3.26 21.87 -8.27
N SER A 182 1.98 21.63 -7.95
CA SER A 182 1.04 22.64 -7.46
C SER A 182 0.45 22.31 -6.08
N LEU A 183 0.98 21.26 -5.43
CA LEU A 183 0.43 20.74 -4.19
C LEU A 183 0.92 21.57 -3.00
N ASP A 184 -0.01 22.11 -2.22
CA ASP A 184 0.34 22.71 -0.94
C ASP A 184 0.71 21.63 0.11
N SER A 185 1.49 22.03 1.11
CA SER A 185 1.97 21.10 2.15
C SER A 185 0.85 20.47 2.97
N SER A 186 -0.30 21.14 3.12
CA SER A 186 -1.43 20.61 3.89
C SER A 186 -2.11 19.44 3.18
N LYS A 187 -2.23 19.51 1.85
CA LYS A 187 -2.72 18.40 1.04
C LYS A 187 -1.74 17.24 1.00
N LEU A 188 -0.43 17.50 0.98
CA LEU A 188 0.58 16.45 1.06
C LEU A 188 0.46 15.65 2.35
N ILE A 189 0.35 16.36 3.48
CA ILE A 189 0.15 15.75 4.80
C ILE A 189 -1.15 14.92 4.81
N ALA A 190 -2.25 15.46 4.27
CA ALA A 190 -3.52 14.73 4.20
C ALA A 190 -3.42 13.44 3.37
N ILE A 191 -2.68 13.44 2.27
CA ILE A 191 -2.43 12.23 1.45
C ILE A 191 -1.65 11.18 2.26
N LEU A 192 -0.59 11.60 2.95
CA LEU A 192 0.22 10.71 3.79
C LEU A 192 -0.58 10.15 4.98
N ASP A 193 -1.42 10.98 5.58
CA ASP A 193 -2.35 10.55 6.64
C ASP A 193 -3.30 9.47 6.14
N VAL A 194 -3.84 9.60 4.93
CA VAL A 194 -4.69 8.54 4.34
C VAL A 194 -3.91 7.23 4.19
N VAL A 195 -2.66 7.28 3.70
CA VAL A 195 -1.81 6.08 3.57
C VAL A 195 -1.57 5.41 4.93
N LEU A 196 -1.28 6.20 5.97
CA LEU A 196 -1.08 5.67 7.33
C LEU A 196 -2.38 5.08 7.91
N GLN A 197 -3.51 5.75 7.71
CA GLN A 197 -4.81 5.26 8.18
C GLN A 197 -5.21 3.95 7.50
N GLU A 198 -4.87 3.76 6.22
CA GLU A 198 -5.07 2.49 5.52
C GLU A 198 -4.27 1.35 6.17
N ALA A 199 -3.01 1.59 6.51
CA ALA A 199 -2.17 0.59 7.19
C ALA A 199 -2.67 0.23 8.60
N ILE A 200 -3.13 1.22 9.38
CA ILE A 200 -3.63 0.99 10.75
C ILE A 200 -4.94 0.21 10.75
N ARG A 201 -5.85 0.52 9.80
CA ARG A 201 -7.17 -0.13 9.74
C ARG A 201 -7.07 -1.61 9.40
N GLY A 202 -5.97 -2.04 8.77
CA GLY A 202 -5.62 -3.44 8.54
C GLY A 202 -6.69 -4.26 7.80
N ASN A 203 -7.66 -3.59 7.16
CA ASN A 203 -8.80 -4.26 6.55
C ASN A 203 -9.15 -3.64 5.20
N HIS A 204 -9.09 -4.56 4.24
CA HIS A 204 -9.64 -4.58 2.90
C HIS A 204 -8.68 -4.08 1.83
N ASP A 205 -8.48 -4.99 0.87
CA ASP A 205 -7.92 -4.75 -0.46
C ASP A 205 -6.41 -4.97 -0.70
N GLY A 206 -5.70 -5.71 0.16
CA GLY A 206 -4.32 -6.16 -0.13
C GLY A 206 -3.46 -6.42 1.10
N VAL A 207 -2.14 -6.35 0.92
CA VAL A 207 -1.14 -6.35 2.00
C VAL A 207 -1.06 -4.93 2.58
N ALA A 208 -2.07 -4.51 3.33
CA ALA A 208 -2.05 -3.22 4.02
C ALA A 208 -1.37 -3.40 5.39
N ASN A 209 -0.10 -3.01 5.48
CA ASN A 209 0.67 -3.01 6.71
C ASN A 209 1.57 -1.76 6.77
N THR A 210 2.30 -1.60 7.88
CA THR A 210 3.20 -0.46 8.08
C THR A 210 4.30 -0.38 7.02
N ASP A 211 4.79 -1.51 6.53
CA ASP A 211 5.84 -1.55 5.51
C ASP A 211 5.33 -1.05 4.15
N ASP A 212 4.10 -1.44 3.74
CA ASP A 212 3.43 -0.91 2.54
C ASP A 212 3.23 0.61 2.64
N ALA A 213 2.78 1.10 3.80
CA ALA A 213 2.63 2.53 4.02
C ALA A 213 3.96 3.28 3.89
N ILE A 214 5.06 2.73 4.40
CA ILE A 214 6.40 3.32 4.27
C ILE A 214 6.82 3.37 2.80
N ILE A 215 6.61 2.29 2.03
CA ILE A 215 6.93 2.24 0.59
C ILE A 215 6.16 3.33 -0.15
N ARG A 216 4.84 3.41 0.05
CA ARG A 216 3.98 4.37 -0.63
C ARG A 216 4.28 5.80 -0.21
N ALA A 217 4.50 6.06 1.07
CA ALA A 217 4.89 7.38 1.57
C ALA A 217 6.20 7.86 0.96
N ARG A 218 7.22 6.99 0.88
CA ARG A 218 8.48 7.29 0.18
C ARG A 218 8.23 7.67 -1.27
N ASN A 219 7.47 6.86 -2.01
CA ASN A 219 7.24 7.11 -3.44
C ASN A 219 6.48 8.42 -3.66
N ILE A 220 5.46 8.70 -2.85
CA ILE A 220 4.70 9.96 -2.89
C ILE A 220 5.61 11.15 -2.59
N LEU A 221 6.45 11.08 -1.56
CA LEU A 221 7.39 12.14 -1.22
C LEU A 221 8.43 12.35 -2.32
N ALA A 222 8.95 11.27 -2.91
CA ALA A 222 9.90 11.34 -4.00
C ALA A 222 9.30 11.99 -5.25
N GLU A 223 8.06 11.64 -5.59
CA GLU A 223 7.33 12.26 -6.70
C GLU A 223 7.02 13.73 -6.39
N ALA A 224 6.69 14.06 -5.13
CA ALA A 224 6.33 15.41 -4.74
C ALA A 224 7.50 16.39 -4.65
N THR A 225 8.67 15.89 -4.23
CA THR A 225 9.85 16.73 -3.97
C THR A 225 10.91 16.61 -5.05
N GLY A 226 10.82 15.59 -5.92
CA GLY A 226 11.89 15.21 -6.84
C GLY A 226 13.09 14.56 -6.15
N VAL A 227 13.01 14.31 -4.83
CA VAL A 227 14.10 13.76 -4.02
C VAL A 227 13.70 12.38 -3.54
N ASP A 228 14.41 11.35 -4.00
CA ASP A 228 14.33 10.05 -3.36
C ASP A 228 14.99 10.13 -1.98
N ILE A 229 14.18 10.00 -0.93
CA ILE A 229 14.64 10.01 0.46
C ILE A 229 15.38 8.72 0.84
N SER A 230 15.55 7.76 -0.09
CA SER A 230 16.47 6.64 0.13
C SER A 230 17.91 7.14 0.18
N ILE A 231 18.55 6.92 1.32
CA ILE A 231 19.88 7.44 1.59
C ILE A 231 20.95 6.44 1.13
N ASN A 232 20.63 5.14 1.08
CA ASN A 232 21.52 4.11 0.56
C ASN A 232 20.77 2.86 0.06
N LEU A 233 20.95 2.52 -1.22
CA LEU A 233 20.36 1.33 -1.83
C LEU A 233 21.02 0.01 -1.39
N GLY A 234 22.19 0.06 -0.74
CA GLY A 234 23.02 -1.10 -0.40
C GLY A 234 22.89 -1.61 1.04
N ASN A 235 21.86 -1.22 1.79
CA ASN A 235 21.70 -1.56 3.22
C ASN A 235 22.91 -1.22 4.11
N SER A 236 23.78 -0.29 3.70
CA SER A 236 24.94 0.06 4.51
C SER A 236 24.57 1.13 5.54
N PRO A 237 25.11 1.06 6.77
CA PRO A 237 24.80 2.03 7.80
C PRO A 237 25.15 3.45 7.37
N ILE A 238 24.29 4.39 7.72
CA ILE A 238 24.50 5.82 7.50
C ILE A 238 25.03 6.42 8.78
N ILE A 239 26.07 7.24 8.66
CA ILE A 239 26.63 7.98 9.79
C ILE A 239 26.45 9.46 9.51
N ALA A 240 25.75 10.15 10.40
CA ALA A 240 25.52 11.60 10.35
C ALA A 240 26.24 12.28 11.50
N TRP A 241 27.05 13.28 11.19
CA TRP A 241 27.73 14.12 12.19
C TRP A 241 27.14 15.51 12.12
N SER A 242 26.52 15.97 13.22
CA SER A 242 25.94 17.31 13.26
C SER A 242 25.88 17.87 14.68
N GLU A 243 25.51 19.15 14.75
CA GLU A 243 25.08 19.84 15.96
C GLU A 243 23.56 19.74 16.07
N TYR A 244 23.06 19.19 17.17
CA TYR A 244 21.64 18.98 17.43
C TYR A 244 21.20 19.71 18.69
N SER A 245 20.01 20.33 18.70
CA SER A 245 19.32 20.70 19.93
C SER A 245 18.62 19.49 20.52
N VAL A 246 18.64 19.35 21.84
CA VAL A 246 17.85 18.35 22.56
C VAL A 246 16.45 18.90 22.78
N ASP A 247 15.46 18.33 22.11
CA ASP A 247 14.08 18.80 22.23
C ASP A 247 13.37 18.10 23.38
N GLU A 248 13.58 16.79 23.53
CA GLU A 248 12.91 15.96 24.55
C GLU A 248 13.79 14.76 24.94
N ILE A 249 13.77 14.37 26.22
CA ILE A 249 14.36 13.12 26.69
C ILE A 249 13.27 12.29 27.39
N ASP A 250 12.79 11.24 26.73
CA ASP A 250 11.78 10.34 27.30
C ASP A 250 12.44 9.03 27.77
N LEU A 251 12.45 8.83 29.09
CA LEU A 251 13.00 7.61 29.70
C LEU A 251 11.92 6.57 30.05
N ASP A 252 10.65 6.91 29.87
CA ASP A 252 9.50 6.07 30.22
C ASP A 252 9.02 5.22 29.02
N THR A 253 9.50 5.51 27.80
CA THR A 253 9.29 4.72 26.59
C THR A 253 10.08 3.41 26.57
N LEU A 254 9.67 2.47 25.70
CA LEU A 254 10.32 1.16 25.54
C LEU A 254 10.64 0.91 24.04
N PRO A 255 11.86 1.18 23.56
CA PRO A 255 13.03 1.66 24.32
C PRO A 255 12.92 3.14 24.75
N PRO A 256 13.67 3.58 25.78
CA PRO A 256 13.88 5.00 26.08
C PRO A 256 14.43 5.75 24.85
N GLU A 257 14.07 7.01 24.69
CA GLU A 257 14.41 7.80 23.49
C GLU A 257 14.82 9.25 23.81
N ILE A 258 15.57 9.86 22.88
CA ILE A 258 15.88 11.29 22.88
C ILE A 258 15.51 11.88 21.51
N THR A 259 14.76 12.98 21.52
CA THR A 259 14.43 13.74 20.32
C THR A 259 15.46 14.84 20.11
N LEU A 260 16.11 14.81 18.95
CA LEU A 260 17.17 15.73 18.55
C LEU A 260 16.74 16.51 17.31
N SER A 261 16.86 17.83 17.32
CA SER A 261 16.67 18.66 16.12
C SER A 261 18.01 19.14 15.57
N ASP A 262 18.31 18.77 14.33
CA ASP A 262 19.51 19.21 13.64
C ASP A 262 19.50 20.73 13.48
N THR A 263 20.54 21.41 13.96
CA THR A 263 20.58 22.88 14.02
C THR A 263 20.83 23.55 12.66
N GLU A 264 21.32 22.81 11.67
CA GLU A 264 21.57 23.33 10.32
C GLU A 264 20.33 23.16 9.42
N THR A 265 19.68 22.01 9.52
CA THR A 265 18.58 21.61 8.62
C THR A 265 17.19 21.71 9.26
N GLY A 266 17.11 21.75 10.59
CA GLY A 266 15.85 21.74 11.33
C GLY A 266 15.15 20.39 11.34
N PHE A 267 15.78 19.31 10.85
CA PHE A 267 15.20 17.97 10.87
C PHE A 267 15.24 17.37 12.28
N ALA A 268 14.10 16.89 12.75
CA ALA A 268 13.99 16.13 13.99
C ALA A 268 14.35 14.65 13.76
N VAL A 269 15.11 14.09 14.70
CA VAL A 269 15.57 12.70 14.72
C VAL A 269 15.30 12.12 16.11
N ILE A 270 14.63 10.97 16.15
CA ILE A 270 14.40 10.22 17.39
C ILE A 270 15.49 9.16 17.50
N VAL A 271 16.23 9.18 18.61
CA VAL A 271 17.36 8.29 18.86
C VAL A 271 17.01 7.35 20.01
N ASP A 272 17.03 6.05 19.74
CA ASP A 272 16.83 5.02 20.76
C ASP A 272 18.04 4.98 21.70
N LEU A 273 17.76 4.98 23.00
CA LEU A 273 18.77 4.94 24.05
C LEU A 273 18.86 3.55 24.67
N ASN A 274 20.09 3.03 24.76
CA ASN A 274 20.37 1.91 25.65
C ASN A 274 20.87 2.41 27.01
N ASN A 275 21.02 1.50 27.98
CA ASN A 275 21.48 1.83 29.33
C ASN A 275 22.85 2.54 29.35
N GLU A 276 23.75 2.23 28.42
CA GLU A 276 25.05 2.87 28.32
C GLU A 276 24.94 4.32 27.83
N ASP A 277 24.05 4.57 26.87
CA ASP A 277 23.76 5.91 26.36
C ASP A 277 23.12 6.80 27.42
N ILE A 278 22.16 6.25 28.18
CA ILE A 278 21.54 6.95 29.32
C ILE A 278 22.61 7.35 30.35
N GLU A 279 23.53 6.44 30.70
CA GLU A 279 24.60 6.74 31.65
C GLU A 279 25.61 7.76 31.09
N LYS A 280 25.89 7.75 29.79
CA LYS A 280 26.72 8.76 29.12
C LYS A 280 26.06 10.14 29.16
N LEU A 281 24.78 10.23 28.80
CA LEU A 281 24.01 11.48 28.83
C LEU A 281 23.94 12.06 30.25
N ARG A 282 23.71 11.20 31.26
CA ARG A 282 23.74 11.60 32.68
C ARG A 282 25.11 12.14 33.10
N LYS A 283 26.20 11.47 32.74
CA LYS A 283 27.57 11.93 33.06
C LYS A 283 27.91 13.26 32.39
N ALA A 284 27.36 13.52 31.21
CA ALA A 284 27.53 14.77 30.48
C ALA A 284 26.57 15.89 30.93
N ASP A 285 25.68 15.63 31.90
CA ASP A 285 24.63 16.55 32.38
C ASP A 285 23.82 17.15 31.23
N VAL A 286 23.42 16.30 30.28
CA VAL A 286 22.58 16.66 29.13
C VAL A 286 21.13 16.81 29.57
N ARG A 287 20.49 17.89 29.12
CA ARG A 287 19.11 18.27 29.42
C ARG A 287 18.42 18.79 28.15
N GLU A 288 17.10 18.80 28.19
CA GLU A 288 16.29 19.48 27.18
C GLU A 288 16.73 20.94 27.02
N GLY A 289 16.82 21.39 25.77
CA GLY A 289 17.33 22.69 25.35
C GLY A 289 18.85 22.78 25.19
N ASP A 290 19.63 21.74 25.56
CA ASP A 290 21.07 21.74 25.32
C ASP A 290 21.40 21.53 23.84
N ILE A 291 22.62 21.94 23.43
CA ILE A 291 23.18 21.64 22.11
C ILE A 291 24.22 20.54 22.25
N LEU A 292 24.09 19.49 21.44
CA LEU A 292 24.98 18.34 21.36
C LEU A 292 25.68 18.29 20.00
N PHE A 293 26.98 18.02 20.00
CA PHE A 293 27.66 17.50 18.81
C PHE A 293 27.69 15.98 18.91
N ALA A 294 27.04 15.30 17.96
CA ALA A 294 26.85 13.86 18.05
C ALA A 294 27.06 13.17 16.68
N PRO A 295 27.76 12.03 16.66
CA PRO A 295 27.67 11.10 15.55
C PRO A 295 26.48 10.16 15.76
N LEU A 296 25.49 10.27 14.88
CA LEU A 296 24.36 9.35 14.82
C LEU A 296 24.61 8.29 13.75
N ILE A 297 24.20 7.05 14.01
CA ILE A 297 24.21 5.96 13.05
C ILE A 297 22.79 5.42 12.87
N SER A 298 22.40 5.19 11.62
CA SER A 298 21.17 4.46 11.29
C SER A 298 21.47 3.27 10.38
N VAL A 299 20.88 2.13 10.71
CA VAL A 299 20.82 1.00 9.77
C VAL A 299 19.60 1.24 8.90
N THR A 300 19.82 1.36 7.59
CA THR A 300 18.72 1.52 6.66
C THR A 300 17.86 0.27 6.61
N ASN A 301 16.56 0.42 6.45
CA ASN A 301 15.69 -0.69 6.11
C ASN A 301 15.96 -1.18 4.66
N GLY A 302 15.28 -2.26 4.24
CA GLY A 302 15.41 -2.81 2.89
C GLY A 302 15.00 -1.87 1.73
N LEU A 303 14.54 -0.65 2.04
CA LEU A 303 14.22 0.42 1.08
C LEU A 303 15.25 1.55 1.09
N GLY A 304 16.34 1.42 1.86
CA GLY A 304 17.37 2.44 1.97
C GLY A 304 16.97 3.66 2.81
N LEU A 305 15.85 3.59 3.54
CA LEU A 305 15.41 4.63 4.47
C LEU A 305 16.05 4.41 5.84
N SER A 306 16.49 5.48 6.50
CA SER A 306 16.88 5.40 7.91
C SER A 306 15.70 4.89 8.74
N ALA A 307 15.92 3.90 9.59
CA ALA A 307 14.90 3.34 10.46
C ALA A 307 15.16 3.81 11.90
N GLU A 308 16.00 3.07 12.62
CA GLU A 308 16.43 3.40 13.97
C GLU A 308 17.69 4.26 13.91
N TRP A 309 17.73 5.35 14.68
CA TRP A 309 18.94 6.13 14.91
C TRP A 309 19.51 5.80 16.29
N ARG A 310 20.83 5.68 16.37
CA ARG A 310 21.57 5.42 17.62
C ARG A 310 22.79 6.32 17.69
N PHE A 311 23.29 6.55 18.89
CA PHE A 311 24.61 7.16 19.05
C PHE A 311 25.69 6.18 18.58
N LEU A 312 26.53 6.61 17.64
CA LEU A 312 27.72 5.85 17.25
C LEU A 312 28.84 5.99 18.29
N ALA A 313 28.92 7.14 18.93
CA ALA A 313 29.87 7.46 19.97
C ALA A 313 29.24 8.44 20.97
N THR A 314 29.90 8.64 22.11
CA THR A 314 29.42 9.55 23.15
C THR A 314 29.19 10.97 22.61
N PRO A 315 27.98 11.53 22.75
CA PRO A 315 27.69 12.90 22.33
C PRO A 315 28.42 13.90 23.22
N PHE A 316 28.84 15.02 22.63
CA PHE A 316 29.53 16.10 23.31
C PHE A 316 28.59 17.28 23.51
N LYS A 317 28.31 17.65 24.77
CA LYS A 317 27.55 18.85 25.09
C LYS A 317 28.39 20.09 24.78
N LYS A 318 27.86 20.98 23.92
CA LYS A 318 28.48 22.26 23.61
C LYS A 318 28.26 23.20 24.80
N THR A 319 29.33 23.57 25.50
CA THR A 319 29.23 24.55 26.58
C THR A 319 29.13 25.95 26.00
N SER A 320 28.09 26.68 26.39
CA SER A 320 27.90 28.09 26.05
C SER A 320 29.17 28.88 26.35
N SER A 321 29.69 29.59 25.36
CA SER A 321 30.80 30.55 25.52
C SER A 321 30.29 31.83 26.15
#